data_AF-I1BQN9-F1
#
_entry.id   AF-I1BQN9-F1
#
_cell.length_a   1.000
_cell.length_b   1.000
_cell.length_c   1.000
_cell.angle_alpha   90.00
_cell.angle_beta   90.00
_cell.angle_gamma   90.00
#
_symmetry.space_group_name_H-M   'P 1'
#
loop_
_entity.id
_entity.type
_entity.pdbx_description
1 polymer ?
#
loop_
_entity_poly.entity_id
_entity_poly.type
_entity_poly.pdbx_seq_one_letter_code
_entity_poly.pdbx_strand_id
1 'polypeptide(L)'
;MTESQQSTSSYRVKLYELVDGNWTDRGTGKCYYKMGSEGKTDELHVVSEEDEGVALLVSPVIKSNMYQKQKDTLILWTERDQREYAVSFQDPLSCQRIWNSFGERGMVDRDSMDDDEKDKMMDEDELDAEVVTDNNEVAVNASKSTNYEYYKLPEPTLNNMKSIIETLDDVRYSRDKDRFAEYIMDEDYIEKLVPIFNECEDLEAYNEIHIIYDLLLHILNLNDQNIIEHVVNEELIMSIMGILEYDPQTPHAKTRHRAFIRSKGSSRDHVEELDDEELLKR
;
A
#
# COMPACT_ATOMS: atom_id res chain seq x y z
N MET A 1 -38.33 -4.41 19.24
CA MET A 1 -37.43 -3.39 19.80
C MET A 1 -36.90 -2.61 18.62
N THR A 2 -37.31 -1.35 18.53
CA THR A 2 -37.03 -0.44 17.43
C THR A 2 -35.57 0.01 17.49
N GLU A 3 -34.79 -0.33 16.48
CA GLU A 3 -33.46 0.25 16.24
C GLU A 3 -33.61 1.76 16.09
N SER A 4 -32.92 2.50 16.94
CA SER A 4 -32.82 3.95 16.89
C SER A 4 -32.13 4.35 15.59
N GLN A 5 -32.89 4.84 14.61
CA GLN A 5 -32.35 5.48 13.40
C GLN A 5 -31.54 6.71 13.82
N GLN A 6 -30.22 6.57 13.93
CA GLN A 6 -29.32 7.71 13.79
C GLN A 6 -29.51 8.22 12.36
N SER A 7 -29.94 9.48 12.23
CA SER A 7 -30.09 10.14 10.94
C SER A 7 -28.72 10.26 10.27
N THR A 8 -28.34 9.27 9.46
CA THR A 8 -27.16 9.36 8.59
C THR A 8 -27.42 10.47 7.59
N SER A 9 -26.67 11.56 7.70
CA SER A 9 -26.74 12.65 6.72
C SER A 9 -26.32 12.09 5.36
N SER A 10 -27.17 12.29 4.35
CA SER A 10 -26.91 11.81 2.99
C SER A 10 -26.83 12.98 2.02
N TYR A 11 -25.98 12.84 1.02
CA TYR A 11 -25.58 13.92 0.11
C TYR A 11 -25.74 13.50 -1.33
N ARG A 12 -26.21 14.39 -2.20
CA ARG A 12 -26.41 14.06 -3.61
C ARG A 12 -25.07 13.94 -4.33
N VAL A 13 -24.89 12.82 -5.04
CA VAL A 13 -23.69 12.50 -5.82
C VAL A 13 -24.07 11.91 -7.16
N LYS A 14 -23.11 11.92 -8.08
CA LYS A 14 -23.10 11.06 -9.25
C LYS A 14 -21.98 10.04 -9.13
N LEU A 15 -22.28 8.77 -9.36
CA LEU A 15 -21.35 7.65 -9.26
C LEU A 15 -20.82 7.29 -10.65
N TYR A 16 -19.52 7.07 -10.76
CA TYR A 16 -18.85 6.61 -11.97
C TYR A 16 -18.01 5.37 -11.69
N GLU A 17 -17.89 4.51 -12.69
CA GLU A 17 -17.02 3.33 -12.72
C GLU A 17 -16.11 3.42 -13.94
N LEU A 18 -14.82 3.17 -13.80
CA LEU A 18 -13.89 3.14 -14.92
C LEU A 18 -14.01 1.79 -15.64
N VAL A 19 -14.46 1.81 -16.89
CA VAL A 19 -14.62 0.63 -17.75
C VAL A 19 -13.85 0.87 -19.04
N ASP A 20 -12.92 -0.04 -19.36
CA ASP A 20 -12.06 0.05 -20.56
C ASP A 20 -11.34 1.41 -20.72
N GLY A 21 -10.91 1.99 -19.60
CA GLY A 21 -10.22 3.28 -19.55
C GLY A 21 -11.14 4.50 -19.68
N ASN A 22 -12.47 4.31 -19.71
CA ASN A 22 -13.46 5.39 -19.79
C ASN A 22 -14.37 5.41 -18.56
N TRP A 23 -14.59 6.59 -17.99
CA TRP A 23 -15.51 6.77 -16.87
C TRP A 23 -16.96 6.64 -17.34
N THR A 24 -17.65 5.61 -16.86
CA THR A 24 -19.04 5.30 -17.18
C THR A 24 -19.95 5.75 -16.04
N ASP A 25 -20.99 6.53 -16.35
CA ASP A 25 -22.01 6.97 -15.38
C ASP A 25 -22.83 5.77 -14.90
N ARG A 26 -22.85 5.53 -13.58
CA ARG A 26 -23.61 4.46 -12.94
C ARG A 26 -24.93 4.95 -12.34
N GLY A 27 -25.15 6.27 -12.32
CA GLY A 27 -26.38 6.89 -11.85
C GLY A 27 -26.14 8.03 -10.86
N THR A 28 -27.22 8.78 -10.61
CA THR A 28 -27.28 9.82 -9.58
C THR A 28 -27.94 9.24 -8.33
N GLY A 29 -27.41 9.58 -7.16
CA GLY A 29 -27.89 9.01 -5.91
C GLY A 29 -27.54 9.83 -4.68
N LYS A 30 -27.94 9.31 -3.52
CA LYS A 30 -27.61 9.85 -2.21
C LYS A 30 -26.50 9.02 -1.57
N CYS A 31 -25.35 9.64 -1.38
CA CYS A 31 -24.19 9.08 -0.71
C CYS A 31 -24.26 9.29 0.81
N TYR A 32 -23.97 8.26 1.59
CA TYR A 32 -23.76 8.38 3.03
C TYR A 32 -22.70 7.41 3.54
N TYR A 33 -22.05 7.79 4.63
CA TYR A 33 -21.09 6.96 5.35
C TYR A 33 -21.79 6.20 6.47
N LYS A 34 -21.50 4.92 6.60
CA LYS A 34 -22.04 4.06 7.65
C LYS A 34 -20.90 3.46 8.46
N MET A 35 -20.84 3.85 9.73
CA MET A 35 -19.87 3.28 10.67
C MET A 35 -20.18 1.81 10.96
N GLY A 36 -19.16 0.97 10.91
CA GLY A 36 -19.21 -0.42 11.31
C GLY A 36 -19.38 -0.55 12.82
N SER A 37 -20.12 -1.56 13.26
CA SER A 37 -20.13 -1.99 14.66
C SER A 37 -18.81 -2.67 15.05
N GLU A 38 -18.62 -2.98 16.33
CA GLU A 38 -17.43 -3.71 16.83
C GLU A 38 -17.06 -4.91 15.94
N GLY A 39 -15.84 -4.89 15.39
CA GLY A 39 -15.30 -5.92 14.49
C GLY A 39 -15.77 -5.87 13.03
N LYS A 40 -16.57 -4.88 12.61
CA LYS A 40 -17.00 -4.69 11.21
C LYS A 40 -16.32 -3.47 10.58
N THR A 41 -16.06 -3.55 9.28
CA THR A 41 -15.57 -2.41 8.50
C THR A 41 -16.67 -1.37 8.33
N ASP A 42 -16.26 -0.12 8.21
CA ASP A 42 -17.17 0.95 7.80
C ASP A 42 -17.58 0.74 6.32
N GLU A 43 -18.66 1.39 5.87
CA GLU A 43 -19.21 1.23 4.53
C GLU A 43 -19.58 2.59 3.92
N LEU A 44 -19.25 2.80 2.65
CA LEU A 44 -19.74 3.90 1.82
C LEU A 44 -20.92 3.39 0.99
N HIS A 45 -22.06 4.06 1.10
CA HIS A 45 -23.29 3.68 0.40
C HIS A 45 -23.70 4.78 -0.57
N VAL A 46 -24.13 4.40 -1.77
CA VAL A 46 -24.82 5.28 -2.72
C VAL A 46 -26.15 4.65 -3.10
N VAL A 47 -27.25 5.32 -2.79
CA VAL A 47 -28.62 4.84 -3.08
C VAL A 47 -29.21 5.64 -4.23
N SER A 48 -29.83 4.98 -5.20
CA SER A 48 -30.44 5.59 -6.38
C SER A 48 -31.47 6.65 -5.97
N GLU A 49 -31.48 7.79 -6.68
CA GLU A 49 -32.53 8.79 -6.53
C GLU A 49 -33.77 8.50 -7.39
N GLU A 50 -33.62 7.65 -8.42
CA GLU A 50 -34.68 7.27 -9.35
C GLU A 50 -35.45 6.04 -8.86
N ASP A 51 -34.73 5.09 -8.25
CA ASP A 51 -35.28 3.82 -7.77
C ASP A 51 -35.16 3.74 -6.24
N GLU A 52 -36.28 3.96 -5.55
CA GLU A 52 -36.31 4.00 -4.09
C GLU A 52 -35.86 2.66 -3.49
N GLY A 53 -34.79 2.69 -2.68
CA GLY A 53 -34.23 1.52 -2.00
C GLY A 53 -33.23 0.71 -2.81
N VAL A 54 -32.93 1.07 -4.06
CA VAL A 54 -31.89 0.43 -4.86
C VAL A 54 -30.53 1.04 -4.54
N ALA A 55 -29.61 0.22 -4.03
CA ALA A 55 -28.21 0.62 -3.87
C ALA A 55 -27.50 0.60 -5.23
N LEU A 56 -26.92 1.75 -5.62
CA LEU A 56 -25.99 1.84 -6.76
C LEU A 56 -24.61 1.33 -6.38
N LEU A 57 -24.21 1.51 -5.10
CA LEU A 57 -22.93 1.07 -4.56
C LEU A 57 -23.06 0.78 -3.06
N VAL A 58 -22.41 -0.30 -2.63
CA VAL A 58 -22.10 -0.59 -1.23
C VAL A 58 -20.62 -1.00 -1.19
N SER A 59 -19.75 -0.07 -0.83
CA SER A 59 -18.30 -0.28 -0.79
C SER A 59 -17.84 -0.37 0.67
N PRO A 60 -17.16 -1.45 1.09
CA PRO A 60 -16.42 -1.46 2.35
C PRO A 60 -15.37 -0.34 2.33
N VAL A 61 -15.21 0.35 3.44
CA VAL A 61 -14.18 1.39 3.62
C VAL A 61 -12.95 0.73 4.22
N ILE A 62 -11.89 0.70 3.44
CA ILE A 62 -10.61 0.11 3.80
C ILE A 62 -9.69 1.23 4.28
N LYS A 63 -8.98 1.01 5.38
CA LYS A 63 -8.03 1.98 5.94
C LYS A 63 -6.69 1.88 5.20
N SER A 64 -6.72 2.16 3.91
CA SER A 64 -5.55 2.21 3.03
C SER A 64 -5.61 3.50 2.21
N ASN A 65 -4.49 3.92 1.63
CA ASN A 65 -4.38 5.12 0.79
C ASN A 65 -5.11 4.99 -0.58
N MET A 66 -6.16 4.15 -0.66
CA MET A 66 -6.91 3.90 -1.89
C MET A 66 -7.87 5.04 -2.23
N TYR A 67 -8.24 5.91 -1.27
CA TYR A 67 -9.13 7.04 -1.52
C TYR A 67 -8.35 8.31 -1.83
N GLN A 68 -8.76 9.01 -2.88
CA GLN A 68 -8.18 10.27 -3.33
C GLN A 68 -9.28 11.31 -3.46
N LYS A 69 -9.15 12.43 -2.75
CA LYS A 69 -9.96 13.61 -3.01
C LYS A 69 -9.31 14.41 -4.14
N GLN A 70 -10.06 14.67 -5.20
CA GLN A 70 -9.66 15.55 -6.29
C GLN A 70 -10.58 16.77 -6.34
N LYS A 71 -9.99 17.97 -6.36
CA LYS A 71 -10.74 19.23 -6.20
C LYS A 71 -11.61 19.18 -4.92
N ASP A 72 -12.59 20.07 -4.82
CA ASP A 72 -13.47 20.12 -3.66
C ASP A 72 -14.65 19.15 -3.71
N THR A 73 -14.86 18.43 -4.81
CA THR A 73 -16.12 17.71 -5.07
C THR A 73 -15.96 16.27 -5.55
N LEU A 74 -14.76 15.74 -5.75
CA LEU A 74 -14.57 14.40 -6.30
C LEU A 74 -13.79 13.53 -5.32
N ILE A 75 -14.26 12.30 -5.11
CA ILE A 75 -13.52 11.26 -4.39
C ILE A 75 -13.40 10.05 -5.31
N LEU A 76 -12.17 9.59 -5.53
CA LEU A 76 -11.85 8.42 -6.35
C LEU A 76 -11.24 7.33 -5.49
N TRP A 77 -11.52 6.08 -5.80
CA TRP A 77 -10.84 4.96 -5.16
C TRP A 77 -10.84 3.70 -6.01
N THR A 78 -9.99 2.76 -5.62
CA THR A 78 -9.94 1.41 -6.22
C THR A 78 -10.42 0.38 -5.20
N GLU A 79 -11.37 -0.47 -5.58
CA GLU A 79 -11.81 -1.60 -4.76
C GLU A 79 -10.82 -2.78 -4.83
N ARG A 80 -10.93 -3.72 -3.88
CA ARG A 80 -10.07 -4.92 -3.81
C ARG A 80 -10.10 -5.77 -5.09
N ASP A 81 -11.21 -5.73 -5.82
CA ASP A 81 -11.37 -6.45 -7.09
C ASP A 81 -10.87 -5.67 -8.31
N GLN A 82 -10.11 -4.59 -8.09
CA GLN A 82 -9.49 -3.74 -9.11
C GLN A 82 -10.47 -2.87 -9.91
N ARG A 83 -11.71 -2.70 -9.43
CA ARG A 83 -12.63 -1.71 -10.00
C ARG A 83 -12.32 -0.33 -9.47
N GLU A 84 -12.30 0.64 -10.38
CA GLU A 84 -12.04 2.04 -10.05
C GLU A 84 -13.37 2.80 -10.05
N TYR A 85 -13.66 3.49 -8.96
CA TYR A 85 -14.87 4.28 -8.79
C TYR A 85 -14.54 5.73 -8.53
N ALA A 86 -15.47 6.60 -8.90
CA ALA A 86 -15.45 8.00 -8.53
C ALA A 86 -16.86 8.46 -8.10
N VAL A 87 -16.95 9.22 -7.02
CA VAL A 87 -18.17 9.91 -6.61
C VAL A 87 -17.96 11.41 -6.74
N SER A 88 -18.77 12.04 -7.59
CA SER A 88 -18.81 13.49 -7.76
C SER A 88 -19.95 14.05 -6.93
N PHE A 89 -19.62 14.83 -5.91
CA PHE A 89 -20.58 15.52 -5.06
C PHE A 89 -21.14 16.76 -5.75
N GLN A 90 -22.43 17.01 -5.52
CA GLN A 90 -23.06 18.25 -5.97
C GLN A 90 -22.51 19.48 -5.22
N ASP A 91 -22.11 19.30 -3.96
CA ASP A 91 -21.72 20.37 -3.04
C ASP A 91 -20.36 20.08 -2.37
N PRO A 92 -19.39 21.02 -2.43
CA PRO A 92 -18.08 20.91 -1.80
C PRO A 92 -18.10 20.53 -0.31
N LEU A 93 -18.99 21.16 0.47
CA LEU A 93 -19.05 20.95 1.91
C LEU A 93 -19.51 19.52 2.23
N SER A 94 -20.37 18.97 1.39
CA SER A 94 -20.84 17.59 1.46
C SER A 94 -19.72 16.58 1.15
N CYS A 95 -18.90 16.87 0.13
CA CYS A 95 -17.69 16.10 -0.17
C CYS A 95 -16.73 16.10 1.04
N GLN A 96 -16.44 17.27 1.60
CA GLN A 96 -15.56 17.39 2.77
C GLN A 96 -16.09 16.60 3.97
N ARG A 97 -17.40 16.58 4.21
CA ARG A 97 -17.98 15.80 5.32
C ARG A 97 -17.77 14.30 5.18
N ILE A 98 -17.97 13.76 3.98
CA ILE A 98 -17.69 12.34 3.71
C ILE A 98 -16.18 12.09 3.78
N TRP A 99 -15.36 12.97 3.21
CA TRP A 99 -13.91 12.87 3.25
C TRP A 99 -13.36 12.83 4.69
N ASN A 100 -13.84 13.73 5.55
CA ASN A 100 -13.47 13.74 6.97
C ASN A 100 -13.90 12.46 7.70
N SER A 101 -14.97 11.79 7.24
CA SER A 101 -15.39 10.50 7.80
C SER A 101 -14.37 9.39 7.51
N PHE A 102 -13.61 9.50 6.41
CA PHE A 102 -12.41 8.68 6.18
C PHE A 102 -11.22 9.17 7.05
N GLY A 103 -11.04 10.48 7.14
CA GLY A 103 -9.88 11.16 7.74
C GLY A 103 -9.81 11.22 9.27
N GLU A 104 -10.89 11.00 10.03
CA GLU A 104 -10.85 10.90 11.51
C GLU A 104 -9.95 9.74 12.02
N ARG A 105 -9.31 8.98 11.10
CA ARG A 105 -8.34 7.92 11.36
C ARG A 105 -6.97 8.08 10.64
N GLY A 106 -6.68 9.24 10.03
CA GLY A 106 -5.34 9.61 9.54
C GLY A 106 -5.15 9.59 8.01
N MET A 107 -5.74 10.56 7.28
CA MET A 107 -5.51 10.77 5.83
C MET A 107 -5.10 12.23 5.56
N VAL A 108 -4.28 12.46 4.53
CA VAL A 108 -3.65 13.76 4.23
C VAL A 108 -4.47 14.58 3.22
N ASP A 109 -4.78 15.83 3.55
CA ASP A 109 -5.39 16.82 2.64
C ASP A 109 -4.29 17.58 1.87
N ARG A 110 -4.23 17.39 0.55
CA ARG A 110 -3.25 18.05 -0.34
C ARG A 110 -3.32 19.59 -0.31
N ASP A 111 -4.51 20.15 -0.08
CA ASP A 111 -4.71 21.60 -0.02
C ASP A 111 -4.25 22.23 1.32
N SER A 112 -3.76 21.41 2.27
CA SER A 112 -3.31 21.87 3.59
C SER A 112 -1.79 22.07 3.70
N MET A 113 -1.04 21.83 2.63
CA MET A 113 0.42 21.92 2.62
C MET A 113 0.89 23.37 2.47
N ASP A 114 1.93 23.73 3.24
CA ASP A 114 2.58 25.05 3.20
C ASP A 114 3.25 25.30 1.84
N ASP A 115 3.24 26.55 1.36
CA ASP A 115 3.73 26.92 0.03
C ASP A 115 5.23 26.59 -0.19
N ASP A 116 6.03 26.52 0.87
CA ASP A 116 7.45 26.12 0.81
C ASP A 116 7.66 24.63 0.46
N GLU A 117 6.65 23.77 0.67
CA GLU A 117 6.69 22.36 0.26
C GLU A 117 6.22 22.18 -1.19
N LYS A 118 5.36 23.08 -1.69
CA LYS A 118 4.93 23.11 -3.11
C LYS A 118 6.08 23.50 -4.04
N ASP A 119 6.94 24.43 -3.62
CA ASP A 119 8.04 24.95 -4.43
C ASP A 119 9.18 23.93 -4.63
N LYS A 120 9.28 22.92 -3.75
CA LYS A 120 10.25 21.81 -3.90
C LYS A 120 9.78 20.71 -4.85
N MET A 121 8.56 20.80 -5.38
CA MET A 121 7.94 19.81 -6.27
C MET A 121 7.69 20.33 -7.70
N MET A 122 8.21 21.51 -8.05
CA MET A 122 8.14 22.01 -9.43
C MET A 122 9.20 21.33 -10.30
N ASP A 123 8.80 20.26 -10.99
CA ASP A 123 9.41 19.93 -12.29
C ASP A 123 8.75 20.80 -13.39
N GLU A 124 9.58 21.28 -14.32
CA GLU A 124 9.37 22.41 -15.25
C GLU A 124 8.28 22.28 -16.35
N ASP A 125 7.23 21.47 -16.21
CA ASP A 125 6.20 21.34 -17.26
C ASP A 125 4.82 21.86 -16.82
N GLU A 126 4.74 23.16 -16.52
CA GLU A 126 3.48 23.90 -16.43
C GLU A 126 3.05 24.33 -17.86
N LEU A 127 2.28 23.46 -18.54
CA LEU A 127 1.51 23.87 -19.71
C LEU A 127 0.18 24.45 -19.24
N ASP A 128 0.09 25.78 -19.27
CA ASP A 128 -1.12 26.58 -19.05
C ASP A 128 -2.31 26.01 -19.82
N ALA A 129 -3.32 25.52 -19.09
CA ALA A 129 -4.62 25.20 -19.66
C ALA A 129 -5.64 26.29 -19.26
N GLU A 130 -5.83 27.25 -20.15
CA GLU A 130 -6.93 28.22 -20.06
C GLU A 130 -8.29 27.50 -20.04
N VAL A 131 -9.07 27.76 -19.00
CA VAL A 131 -10.45 27.30 -18.86
C VAL A 131 -11.34 28.12 -19.79
N VAL A 132 -11.68 27.57 -20.95
CA VAL A 132 -12.82 28.08 -21.74
C VAL A 132 -14.08 27.39 -21.23
N THR A 133 -14.94 28.17 -20.58
CA THR A 133 -16.27 27.78 -20.14
C THR A 133 -17.22 27.62 -21.32
N ASP A 134 -17.73 26.40 -21.57
CA ASP A 134 -19.14 26.21 -21.95
C ASP A 134 -19.60 24.75 -21.83
N ASN A 135 -20.68 24.55 -21.08
CA ASN A 135 -21.67 23.45 -21.13
C ASN A 135 -21.24 21.97 -21.04
N ASN A 136 -21.34 21.46 -19.80
CA ASN A 136 -21.95 20.17 -19.42
C ASN A 136 -21.45 18.86 -20.06
N GLU A 137 -20.14 18.67 -20.16
CA GLU A 137 -19.50 17.35 -20.13
C GLU A 137 -18.24 17.48 -19.27
N VAL A 138 -18.23 16.84 -18.09
CA VAL A 138 -17.01 16.71 -17.27
C VAL A 138 -16.13 15.66 -17.95
N ALA A 139 -15.27 16.10 -18.85
CA ALA A 139 -14.15 15.30 -19.33
C ALA A 139 -13.15 15.16 -18.16
N VAL A 140 -13.27 14.04 -17.44
CA VAL A 140 -12.31 13.61 -16.40
C VAL A 140 -11.03 13.14 -17.10
N ASN A 141 -10.20 14.10 -17.51
CA ASN A 141 -8.86 13.84 -18.00
C ASN A 141 -7.91 13.73 -16.79
N ALA A 142 -7.98 12.62 -16.07
CA ALA A 142 -6.97 12.26 -15.08
C ALA A 142 -5.79 11.63 -15.83
N SER A 143 -4.82 12.46 -16.20
CA SER A 143 -3.50 11.99 -16.62
C SER A 143 -2.96 11.04 -15.54
N LYS A 144 -2.44 9.87 -15.94
CA LYS A 144 -1.71 8.94 -15.08
C LYS A 144 -0.53 9.68 -14.41
N SER A 145 -0.76 10.25 -13.24
CA SER A 145 0.28 10.88 -12.45
C SER A 145 0.96 9.80 -11.61
N THR A 146 2.22 9.52 -11.93
CA THR A 146 3.17 8.75 -11.12
C THR A 146 3.58 9.62 -9.94
N ASN A 147 2.75 9.68 -8.90
CA ASN A 147 3.03 10.48 -7.71
C ASN A 147 3.46 9.53 -6.57
N TYR A 148 4.77 9.41 -6.32
CA TYR A 148 5.38 8.58 -5.27
C TYR A 148 5.07 9.08 -3.85
N GLU A 149 4.45 10.25 -3.70
CA GLU A 149 4.17 10.86 -2.40
C GLU A 149 3.17 10.08 -1.55
N TYR A 150 2.32 9.25 -2.17
CA TYR A 150 1.28 8.47 -1.50
C TYR A 150 1.68 7.04 -1.12
N TYR A 151 2.83 6.58 -1.61
CA TYR A 151 3.31 5.20 -1.44
C TYR A 151 4.44 5.10 -0.41
N LYS A 152 4.46 6.04 0.53
CA LYS A 152 5.47 6.09 1.60
C LYS A 152 5.04 5.21 2.77
N LEU A 153 5.88 4.25 3.12
CA LEU A 153 5.78 3.53 4.38
C LEU A 153 6.48 4.33 5.47
N PRO A 154 5.93 4.37 6.70
CA PRO A 154 6.66 4.95 7.81
C PRO A 154 7.96 4.17 8.08
N GLU A 155 8.98 4.85 8.57
CA GLU A 155 10.24 4.24 9.00
C GLU A 155 9.97 3.05 9.95
N PRO A 156 10.58 1.88 9.72
CA PRO A 156 10.26 0.68 10.49
C PRO A 156 10.75 0.84 11.93
N THR A 157 9.83 0.64 12.87
CA THR A 157 10.12 0.61 14.31
C THR A 157 9.29 -0.49 14.95
N LEU A 158 9.75 -1.07 16.06
CA LEU A 158 9.03 -2.15 16.76
C LEU A 158 7.55 -1.80 17.08
N ASN A 159 7.24 -0.52 17.26
CA ASN A 159 5.90 -0.04 17.59
C ASN A 159 4.97 0.07 16.39
N ASN A 160 5.48 0.30 15.18
CA ASN A 160 4.66 0.53 13.98
C ASN A 160 4.69 -0.64 12.97
N MET A 161 5.59 -1.62 13.14
CA MET A 161 5.72 -2.76 12.21
C MET A 161 4.40 -3.50 11.95
N LYS A 162 3.54 -3.67 12.96
CA LYS A 162 2.22 -4.29 12.78
C LYS A 162 1.31 -3.49 11.84
N SER A 163 1.32 -2.17 11.97
CA SER A 163 0.56 -1.28 11.08
C SER A 163 1.10 -1.30 9.65
N ILE A 164 2.42 -1.42 9.51
CA ILE A 164 3.07 -1.57 8.19
C ILE A 164 2.67 -2.89 7.55
N ILE A 165 2.66 -3.99 8.32
CA ILE A 165 2.18 -5.30 7.87
C ILE A 165 0.73 -5.21 7.37
N GLU A 166 -0.16 -4.60 8.14
CA GLU A 166 -1.57 -4.40 7.74
C GLU A 166 -1.67 -3.62 6.41
N THR A 167 -0.85 -2.59 6.25
CA THR A 167 -0.80 -1.80 4.99
C THR A 167 -0.34 -2.65 3.82
N LEU A 168 0.72 -3.45 3.99
CA LEU A 168 1.24 -4.33 2.93
C LEU A 168 0.28 -5.48 2.60
N ASP A 169 -0.46 -6.01 3.57
CA ASP A 169 -1.47 -7.04 3.34
C ASP A 169 -2.65 -6.50 2.51
N ASP A 170 -3.11 -5.28 2.80
CA ASP A 170 -4.15 -4.59 2.00
C ASP A 170 -3.69 -4.30 0.55
N VAL A 171 -2.39 -4.07 0.34
CA VAL A 171 -1.81 -3.76 -0.97
C VAL A 171 -1.44 -5.01 -1.78
N ARG A 172 -1.31 -6.18 -1.16
CA ARG A 172 -0.81 -7.42 -1.80
C ARG A 172 -1.50 -7.76 -3.13
N TYR A 173 -2.79 -7.47 -3.25
CA TYR A 173 -3.58 -7.73 -4.46
C TYR A 173 -3.90 -6.46 -5.28
N SER A 174 -3.35 -5.30 -4.89
CA SER A 174 -3.54 -4.00 -5.57
C SER A 174 -2.59 -3.81 -6.75
N ARG A 175 -3.00 -2.99 -7.73
CA ARG A 175 -2.09 -2.41 -8.74
C ARG A 175 -1.02 -1.48 -8.14
N ASP A 176 -1.23 -1.02 -6.91
CA ASP A 176 -0.26 -0.21 -6.17
C ASP A 176 0.94 -1.02 -5.68
N LYS A 177 0.86 -2.36 -5.71
CA LYS A 177 1.92 -3.26 -5.26
C LYS A 177 3.28 -2.94 -5.88
N ASP A 178 3.30 -2.64 -7.19
CA ASP A 178 4.54 -2.33 -7.91
C ASP A 178 5.14 -1.00 -7.45
N ARG A 179 4.31 -0.01 -7.08
CA ARG A 179 4.75 1.29 -6.55
C ARG A 179 5.32 1.17 -5.13
N PHE A 180 4.72 0.34 -4.30
CA PHE A 180 5.27 0.03 -2.98
C PHE A 180 6.58 -0.76 -3.08
N ALA A 181 6.69 -1.67 -4.06
CA ALA A 181 7.94 -2.38 -4.30
C ALA A 181 9.06 -1.43 -4.72
N GLU A 182 8.76 -0.49 -5.63
CA GLU A 182 9.70 0.56 -6.05
C GLU A 182 10.12 1.45 -4.87
N TYR A 183 9.17 1.92 -4.06
CA TYR A 183 9.46 2.70 -2.85
C TYR A 183 10.35 1.95 -1.84
N ILE A 184 10.07 0.66 -1.61
CA ILE A 184 10.86 -0.19 -0.69
C ILE A 184 12.31 -0.32 -1.16
N MET A 185 12.51 -0.41 -2.47
CA MET A 185 13.84 -0.47 -3.08
C MET A 185 14.56 0.89 -3.00
N ASP A 186 13.88 1.99 -3.34
CA ASP A 186 14.47 3.33 -3.35
C ASP A 186 14.90 3.82 -1.96
N GLU A 187 14.19 3.39 -0.92
CA GLU A 187 14.43 3.82 0.47
C GLU A 187 15.32 2.87 1.28
N ASP A 188 15.93 1.86 0.63
CA ASP A 188 16.73 0.82 1.30
C ASP A 188 15.98 0.24 2.51
N TYR A 189 14.67 -0.04 2.32
CA TYR A 189 13.78 -0.29 3.46
C TYR A 189 14.11 -1.60 4.17
N ILE A 190 14.66 -2.57 3.44
CA ILE A 190 15.05 -3.88 3.97
C ILE A 190 16.29 -3.75 4.87
N GLU A 191 17.23 -2.88 4.48
CA GLU A 191 18.43 -2.54 5.24
C GLU A 191 18.08 -1.94 6.59
N LYS A 192 17.04 -1.11 6.64
CA LYS A 192 16.53 -0.51 7.89
C LYS A 192 16.00 -1.56 8.87
N LEU A 193 15.60 -2.75 8.41
CA LEU A 193 15.20 -3.86 9.29
C LEU A 193 16.39 -4.59 9.93
N VAL A 194 17.55 -4.63 9.28
CA VAL A 194 18.74 -5.33 9.74
C VAL A 194 19.23 -4.87 11.12
N PRO A 195 19.43 -3.57 11.40
CA PRO A 195 19.89 -3.13 12.72
C PRO A 195 18.87 -3.43 13.82
N ILE A 196 17.57 -3.30 13.52
CA ILE A 196 16.49 -3.62 14.46
C ILE A 196 16.49 -5.12 14.79
N PHE A 197 16.66 -5.96 13.77
CA PHE A 197 16.78 -7.40 13.95
C PHE A 197 18.00 -7.77 14.81
N ASN A 198 19.17 -7.19 14.53
CA ASN A 198 20.39 -7.49 15.28
C ASN A 198 20.24 -7.12 16.77
N GLU A 199 19.65 -5.95 17.07
CA GLU A 199 19.36 -5.56 18.45
C GLU A 199 18.37 -6.53 19.13
N CYS A 200 17.32 -6.95 18.43
CA CYS A 200 16.37 -7.93 18.95
C CYS A 200 17.03 -9.31 19.16
N GLU A 201 17.93 -9.72 18.27
CA GLU A 201 18.68 -10.99 18.38
C GLU A 201 19.62 -10.97 19.60
N ASP A 202 20.34 -9.86 19.82
CA ASP A 202 21.22 -9.68 20.98
C ASP A 202 20.45 -9.66 22.32
N LEU A 203 19.23 -9.12 22.33
CA LEU A 203 18.33 -9.08 23.49
C LEU A 203 17.51 -10.37 23.67
N GLU A 204 17.63 -11.34 22.76
CA GLU A 204 16.79 -12.54 22.71
C GLU A 204 15.27 -12.23 22.72
N ALA A 205 14.88 -11.15 22.04
CA ALA A 205 13.51 -10.64 21.96
C ALA A 205 12.69 -11.39 20.88
N TYR A 206 12.37 -12.65 21.13
CA TYR A 206 11.76 -13.55 20.13
C TYR A 206 10.42 -13.07 19.56
N ASN A 207 9.58 -12.40 20.35
CA ASN A 207 8.28 -11.92 19.87
C ASN A 207 8.45 -10.83 18.82
N GLU A 208 9.39 -9.92 19.06
CA GLU A 208 9.75 -8.82 18.18
C GLU A 208 10.41 -9.35 16.91
N ILE A 209 11.29 -10.35 17.02
CA ILE A 209 11.89 -11.03 15.86
C ILE A 209 10.80 -11.67 14.97
N HIS A 210 9.77 -12.28 15.56
CA HIS A 210 8.66 -12.83 14.79
C HIS A 210 7.87 -11.76 14.02
N ILE A 211 7.72 -10.55 14.58
CA ILE A 211 7.11 -9.42 13.87
C ILE A 211 7.99 -8.98 12.69
N ILE A 212 9.31 -8.95 12.87
CA ILE A 212 10.26 -8.62 11.79
C ILE A 212 10.21 -9.69 10.68
N TYR A 213 10.14 -10.98 11.06
CA TYR A 213 9.96 -12.09 10.13
C TYR A 213 8.68 -11.94 9.31
N ASP A 214 7.56 -11.65 9.98
CA ASP A 214 6.27 -11.46 9.30
C ASP A 214 6.34 -10.28 8.34
N LEU A 215 6.91 -9.14 8.76
CA LEU A 215 7.08 -7.97 7.88
C LEU A 215 7.92 -8.30 6.65
N LEU A 216 9.07 -8.96 6.83
CA LEU A 216 9.91 -9.41 5.72
C LEU A 216 9.12 -10.30 4.75
N LEU A 217 8.29 -11.21 5.27
CA LEU A 217 7.48 -12.09 4.44
C LEU A 217 6.40 -11.30 3.66
N HIS A 218 5.81 -10.26 4.23
CA HIS A 218 4.87 -9.37 3.53
C HIS A 218 5.55 -8.59 2.41
N ILE A 219 6.78 -8.09 2.64
CA ILE A 219 7.60 -7.45 1.61
C ILE A 219 7.91 -8.44 0.48
N LEU A 220 8.36 -9.66 0.80
CA LEU A 220 8.61 -10.71 -0.21
C LEU A 220 7.35 -11.13 -0.97
N ASN A 221 6.19 -11.08 -0.32
CA ASN A 221 4.89 -11.36 -0.94
C ASN A 221 4.43 -10.27 -1.90
N LEU A 222 5.10 -9.11 -1.96
CA LEU A 222 4.95 -8.21 -3.10
C LEU A 222 5.44 -8.88 -4.39
N ASN A 223 6.23 -9.95 -4.33
CA ASN A 223 6.61 -10.75 -5.50
C ASN A 223 7.20 -9.88 -6.63
N ASP A 224 8.02 -8.91 -6.24
CA ASP A 224 8.78 -8.05 -7.14
C ASP A 224 10.17 -8.65 -7.37
N GLN A 225 10.65 -8.62 -8.62
CA GLN A 225 11.91 -9.26 -8.99
C GLN A 225 13.11 -8.53 -8.37
N ASN A 226 13.09 -7.20 -8.32
CA ASN A 226 14.21 -6.42 -7.79
C ASN A 226 14.35 -6.65 -6.29
N ILE A 227 13.23 -6.73 -5.56
CA ILE A 227 13.24 -7.11 -4.14
C ILE A 227 13.87 -8.49 -3.94
N ILE A 228 13.49 -9.48 -4.75
CA ILE A 228 14.02 -10.84 -4.63
C ILE A 228 15.54 -10.87 -4.89
N GLU A 229 16.00 -10.17 -5.92
CA GLU A 229 17.43 -10.03 -6.22
C GLU A 229 18.17 -9.32 -5.09
N HIS A 230 17.55 -8.29 -4.52
CA HIS A 230 18.14 -7.50 -3.45
C HIS A 230 18.35 -8.27 -2.15
N VAL A 231 17.35 -9.04 -1.72
CA VAL A 231 17.45 -9.84 -0.47
C VAL A 231 18.49 -10.96 -0.55
N VAL A 232 18.86 -11.40 -1.75
CA VAL A 232 19.88 -12.44 -1.97
C VAL A 232 21.28 -11.87 -2.21
N ASN A 233 21.44 -10.55 -2.22
CA ASN A 233 22.75 -9.90 -2.34
C ASN A 233 23.68 -10.33 -1.20
N GLU A 234 24.98 -10.42 -1.48
CA GLU A 234 25.99 -10.92 -0.53
C GLU A 234 26.02 -10.13 0.80
N GLU A 235 25.70 -8.84 0.74
CA GLU A 235 25.66 -7.95 1.91
C GLU A 235 24.47 -8.24 2.84
N LEU A 236 23.31 -8.59 2.28
CA LEU A 236 22.06 -8.75 3.02
C LEU A 236 21.71 -10.20 3.31
N ILE A 237 22.12 -11.14 2.45
CA ILE A 237 21.69 -12.54 2.50
C ILE A 237 21.93 -13.18 3.87
N MET A 238 23.03 -12.83 4.56
CA MET A 238 23.30 -13.36 5.90
C MET A 238 22.33 -12.84 6.96
N SER A 239 21.95 -11.57 6.88
CA SER A 239 20.99 -10.94 7.80
C SER A 239 19.57 -11.44 7.51
N ILE A 240 19.18 -11.50 6.24
CA ILE A 240 17.89 -12.03 5.78
C ILE A 240 17.73 -13.49 6.20
N MET A 241 18.73 -14.33 5.95
CA MET A 241 18.70 -15.71 6.43
C MET A 241 18.61 -15.75 7.95
N GLY A 242 19.31 -14.86 8.66
CA GLY A 242 19.17 -14.71 10.11
C GLY A 242 17.73 -14.50 10.56
N ILE A 243 17.00 -13.59 9.92
CA ILE A 243 15.57 -13.35 10.19
C ILE A 243 14.74 -14.62 9.90
N LEU A 244 14.98 -15.27 8.75
CA LEU A 244 14.25 -16.47 8.32
C LEU A 244 14.49 -17.70 9.20
N GLU A 245 15.58 -17.75 9.99
CA GLU A 245 15.82 -18.83 10.97
C GLU A 245 14.80 -18.82 12.13
N TYR A 246 14.08 -17.73 12.32
CA TYR A 246 13.10 -17.52 13.40
C TYR A 246 11.65 -17.69 12.95
N ASP A 247 11.39 -18.55 11.96
CA ASP A 247 10.04 -18.91 11.53
C ASP A 247 9.16 -19.33 12.73
N PRO A 248 8.08 -18.57 13.03
CA PRO A 248 7.17 -18.88 14.14
C PRO A 248 6.46 -20.23 13.99
N GLN A 249 6.33 -20.74 12.75
CA GLN A 249 5.65 -22.01 12.47
C GLN A 249 6.53 -23.23 12.76
N THR A 250 7.84 -23.03 12.92
CA THR A 250 8.79 -24.10 13.23
C THR A 250 9.69 -23.79 14.44
N PRO A 251 9.12 -23.57 15.66
CA PRO A 251 9.89 -23.13 16.84
C PRO A 251 11.03 -24.07 17.25
N HIS A 252 10.94 -25.36 16.90
CA HIS A 252 11.93 -26.39 17.25
C HIS A 252 12.88 -26.74 16.11
N ALA A 253 12.65 -26.24 14.89
CA ALA A 253 13.51 -26.43 13.75
C ALA A 253 14.27 -25.14 13.47
N LYS A 254 15.03 -24.65 14.47
CA LYS A 254 15.99 -23.54 14.30
C LYS A 254 17.07 -24.01 13.33
N THR A 255 16.74 -23.95 12.05
CA THR A 255 17.56 -24.47 10.97
C THR A 255 18.70 -23.48 10.86
N ARG A 256 19.93 -23.91 11.15
CA ARG A 256 21.11 -23.03 11.15
C ARG A 256 21.55 -22.71 9.73
N HIS A 257 20.70 -22.03 8.98
CA HIS A 257 20.92 -21.67 7.59
C HIS A 257 22.18 -20.82 7.41
N ARG A 258 22.44 -19.86 8.30
CA ARG A 258 23.66 -19.02 8.29
C ARG A 258 24.93 -19.86 8.43
N ALA A 259 24.92 -20.88 9.29
CA ALA A 259 26.05 -21.79 9.47
C ALA A 259 26.29 -22.67 8.23
N PHE A 260 25.21 -23.14 7.60
CA PHE A 260 25.30 -23.94 6.38
C PHE A 260 25.89 -23.12 5.22
N ILE A 261 25.40 -21.90 4.99
CA ILE A 261 25.90 -21.03 3.91
C ILE A 261 27.37 -20.66 4.15
N ARG A 262 27.76 -20.29 5.38
CA ARG A 262 29.17 -20.01 5.72
C ARG A 262 30.10 -21.19 5.47
N SER A 263 29.67 -22.42 5.74
CA SER A 263 30.49 -23.61 5.48
C SER A 263 30.65 -23.93 3.99
N LYS A 264 29.62 -23.65 3.17
CA LYS A 264 29.65 -23.87 1.71
C LYS A 264 30.38 -22.77 0.95
N GLY A 265 30.33 -21.51 1.41
CA GLY A 265 31.06 -20.38 0.80
C GLY A 265 32.59 -20.53 0.89
N SER A 266 33.09 -21.10 1.98
CA SER A 266 34.52 -21.42 2.15
C SER A 266 35.02 -22.56 1.25
N SER A 267 34.12 -23.40 0.72
CA SER A 267 34.47 -24.57 -0.08
C SER A 267 34.71 -24.27 -1.57
N ARG A 268 34.55 -23.01 -2.02
CA ARG A 268 34.74 -22.63 -3.43
C ARG A 268 36.14 -22.15 -3.78
N ASP A 269 36.96 -21.82 -2.78
CA ASP A 269 38.35 -21.36 -2.98
C ASP A 269 39.40 -22.48 -3.00
N HIS A 270 38.98 -23.74 -2.78
CA HIS A 270 39.89 -24.89 -2.87
C HIS A 270 39.63 -25.67 -4.16
N VAL A 271 39.82 -25.02 -5.30
CA VAL A 271 40.14 -25.73 -6.54
C VAL A 271 41.60 -26.13 -6.39
N GLU A 272 41.85 -27.33 -5.87
CA GLU A 272 43.17 -27.96 -6.03
C GLU A 272 43.41 -28.05 -7.54
N GLU A 273 44.36 -27.26 -8.03
CA GLU A 273 45.02 -27.51 -9.30
C GLU A 273 45.53 -28.96 -9.22
N LEU A 274 44.86 -29.85 -9.96
CA LEU A 274 45.36 -31.20 -10.17
C LEU A 274 46.67 -31.04 -10.94
N ASP A 275 47.79 -31.18 -10.22
CA ASP A 275 49.12 -31.29 -10.84
C ASP A 275 49.08 -32.46 -11.85
N ASP A 276 49.07 -32.10 -13.13
CA ASP A 276 49.01 -32.97 -14.31
C ASP A 276 50.30 -33.83 -14.49
N GLU A 277 51.03 -34.16 -13.43
CA GLU A 277 52.23 -35.01 -13.49
C GLU A 277 52.00 -36.49 -13.11
N GLU A 278 50.84 -36.89 -12.57
CA GLU A 278 50.56 -38.30 -12.28
C GLU A 278 49.88 -39.09 -13.42
N LEU A 279 49.42 -38.43 -14.50
CA LEU A 279 48.86 -39.14 -15.66
C LEU A 279 49.91 -39.69 -16.65
N LEU A 280 51.20 -39.60 -16.33
CA LEU A 280 52.28 -40.02 -17.23
C LEU A 280 53.32 -40.94 -16.57
N LYS A 281 52.90 -41.97 -15.84
CA LYS A 281 53.76 -43.13 -15.54
C LYS A 281 52.96 -44.45 -15.50
N ARG A 282 53.08 -45.17 -16.62
CA ARG A 282 53.09 -46.64 -16.82
C ARG A 282 52.28 -47.54 -15.88
#